data_AF-A0A8H5G4I5-F1
#
_entry.id   AF-A0A8H5G4I5-F1
#
_cell.length_a   1.000
_cell.length_b   1.000
_cell.length_c   1.000
_cell.angle_alpha   90.00
_cell.angle_beta   90.00
_cell.angle_gamma   90.00
#
_symmetry.space_group_name_H-M   'P 1'
#
loop_
_entity.id
_entity.type
_entity.pdbx_description
1 polymer ?
#
loop_
_entity_poly.entity_id
_entity_poly.type
_entity_poly.pdbx_seq_one_letter_code
_entity_poly.pdbx_strand_id
1 'polypeptide(L)'
;MSERKVLNKYFPPDFDPDLIPRRKVPKNSQQVVRLMAPFSMRCNTCGEYIYKGKKFNARKETVEGEDYYGIKIFRFYIKCTLCSAEITFKTDPKNTDYAAEHGASRNFEPWREEQAVEEEDRLAKLEEEENNPMKALENRTVDSKREMEILDTLQDIRAKNARNERMGQSVDLLARINTQEIEDEETAERERLEEEDEKLVREVFSKVAVPSGSDGTKMVTVKRKADEVEPTLQSLLPDSARTLITSVSLQPAAKKKKMEGKAKNSLGIKVVKKDWNRVKNNYSSIATSDLDTVINDHDLHDERDALSAHLSHFLDSAFMIAQVNMRVNGHNFDTIEAAGQDVEVFDEALDRRIWSLADTRLQWHKRMAKTRRDIPVETQAHVSSLLVKNEEQVNENDLIYEDKEPMEGVEDEEQMEVPTPVPPEIAEGFHMTSAITQELDQNIPSQEERVQRAERATNQLRSLKY
;
A
#
# COMPACT_ATOMS: atom_id res chain seq x y z
N MET A 1 -39.84 31.66 -19.44
CA MET A 1 -39.91 30.36 -18.73
C MET A 1 -40.36 30.64 -17.32
N SER A 2 -41.33 29.89 -16.80
CA SER A 2 -41.71 29.98 -15.39
C SER A 2 -40.51 29.66 -14.49
N GLU A 3 -40.43 30.30 -13.33
CA GLU A 3 -39.34 30.13 -12.38
C GLU A 3 -39.30 28.70 -11.79
N ARG A 4 -38.10 28.18 -11.47
CA ARG A 4 -37.94 26.86 -10.83
C ARG A 4 -38.56 26.83 -9.43
N LYS A 5 -38.51 27.95 -8.72
CA LYS A 5 -39.06 28.14 -7.37
C LYS A 5 -40.10 29.23 -7.41
N VAL A 6 -41.32 28.85 -7.80
CA VAL A 6 -42.44 29.78 -7.85
C VAL A 6 -42.89 30.09 -6.41
N LEU A 7 -42.77 31.36 -5.99
CA LEU A 7 -43.23 31.82 -4.67
C LEU A 7 -44.75 31.77 -4.55
N ASN A 8 -45.46 32.31 -5.54
CA ASN A 8 -46.91 32.40 -5.56
C ASN A 8 -47.47 31.62 -6.74
N LYS A 9 -48.33 30.64 -6.45
CA LYS A 9 -49.14 29.96 -7.47
C LYS A 9 -50.50 30.65 -7.47
N TYR A 10 -50.99 31.02 -8.66
CA TYR A 10 -52.34 31.55 -8.79
C TYR A 10 -53.34 30.43 -8.45
N PHE A 11 -54.17 30.68 -7.45
CA PHE A 11 -55.35 29.85 -7.14
C PHE A 11 -56.59 30.63 -7.62
N PRO A 12 -57.55 29.96 -8.28
CA PRO A 12 -58.81 30.62 -8.63
C PRO A 12 -59.56 31.05 -7.36
N PRO A 13 -60.36 32.13 -7.41
CA PRO A 13 -61.03 32.69 -6.23
C PRO A 13 -62.00 31.71 -5.56
N ASP A 14 -62.54 30.76 -6.31
CA ASP A 14 -63.47 29.72 -5.84
C ASP A 14 -62.75 28.43 -5.37
N PHE A 15 -61.43 28.45 -5.19
CA PHE A 15 -60.66 27.27 -4.80
C PHE A 15 -60.76 26.97 -3.31
N ASP A 16 -61.53 25.93 -2.96
CA ASP A 16 -61.58 25.38 -1.60
C ASP A 16 -60.70 24.13 -1.46
N PRO A 17 -59.69 24.14 -0.56
CA PRO A 17 -58.79 23.00 -0.38
C PRO A 17 -59.49 21.76 0.23
N ASP A 18 -60.60 21.96 0.94
CA ASP A 18 -61.31 20.89 1.65
C ASP A 18 -62.17 20.01 0.73
N LEU A 19 -62.56 20.53 -0.44
CA LEU A 19 -63.39 19.82 -1.42
C LEU A 19 -62.61 18.78 -2.22
N ILE A 20 -61.28 18.78 -2.16
CA ILE A 20 -60.43 17.91 -2.99
C ILE A 20 -60.08 16.62 -2.24
N PRO A 21 -60.60 15.45 -2.65
CA PRO A 21 -60.23 14.19 -2.02
C PRO A 21 -58.79 13.82 -2.38
N ARG A 22 -58.00 13.42 -1.38
CA ARG A 22 -56.66 12.86 -1.61
C ARG A 22 -56.81 11.49 -2.30
N ARG A 23 -56.20 11.33 -3.47
CA ARG A 23 -56.16 10.05 -4.19
C ARG A 23 -55.48 9.00 -3.31
N LYS A 24 -56.21 7.95 -2.92
CA LYS A 24 -55.67 6.80 -2.19
C LYS A 24 -54.96 5.89 -3.20
N VAL A 25 -53.64 5.89 -3.19
CA VAL A 25 -52.81 4.95 -3.94
C VAL A 25 -52.71 3.65 -3.13
N PRO A 26 -52.80 2.45 -3.74
CA PRO A 26 -52.60 1.20 -3.02
C PRO A 26 -51.22 1.15 -2.35
N LYS A 27 -51.14 0.53 -1.17
CA LYS A 27 -49.91 0.49 -0.35
C LYS A 27 -48.73 -0.18 -1.08
N ASN A 28 -49.02 -1.15 -1.97
CA ASN A 28 -48.03 -1.87 -2.78
C ASN A 28 -47.77 -1.22 -4.14
N SER A 29 -47.94 0.10 -4.26
CA SER A 29 -47.63 0.77 -5.50
C SER A 29 -46.14 0.70 -5.80
N GLN A 30 -45.79 0.18 -6.98
CA GLN A 30 -44.42 0.22 -7.48
C GLN A 30 -44.05 1.66 -7.86
N GLN A 31 -43.01 2.20 -7.22
CA GLN A 31 -42.51 3.56 -7.48
C GLN A 31 -41.28 3.49 -8.38
N VAL A 32 -41.22 4.30 -9.44
CA VAL A 32 -40.04 4.34 -10.31
C VAL A 32 -38.97 5.22 -9.65
N VAL A 33 -37.81 4.63 -9.36
CA VAL A 33 -36.67 5.31 -8.73
C VAL A 33 -35.43 5.09 -9.59
N ARG A 34 -34.65 6.14 -9.81
CA ARG A 34 -33.36 6.04 -10.47
C ARG A 34 -32.28 5.70 -9.45
N LEU A 35 -31.69 4.52 -9.55
CA LEU A 35 -30.69 4.01 -8.59
C LEU A 35 -29.48 3.41 -9.31
N MET A 36 -28.42 3.17 -8.55
CA MET A 36 -27.19 2.51 -9.02
C MET A 36 -27.19 1.06 -8.54
N ALA A 37 -26.64 0.15 -9.35
CA ALA A 37 -26.45 -1.25 -8.93
C ALA A 37 -25.55 -1.32 -7.67
N PRO A 38 -26.02 -1.91 -6.55
CA PRO A 38 -25.29 -1.87 -5.28
C PRO A 38 -24.06 -2.79 -5.26
N PHE A 39 -24.10 -3.89 -6.01
CA PHE A 39 -23.03 -4.88 -6.12
C PHE A 39 -22.87 -5.34 -7.57
N SER A 40 -21.73 -5.95 -7.89
CA SER A 40 -21.49 -6.60 -9.18
C SER A 40 -22.28 -7.89 -9.27
N MET A 41 -23.02 -8.06 -10.37
CA MET A 41 -23.87 -9.22 -10.59
C MET A 41 -23.80 -9.69 -12.03
N ARG A 42 -24.07 -10.97 -12.26
CA ARG A 42 -24.15 -11.59 -13.57
C ARG A 42 -25.60 -11.98 -13.85
N CYS A 43 -26.13 -11.58 -14.99
CA CYS A 43 -27.48 -11.95 -15.39
C CYS A 43 -27.54 -13.47 -15.71
N ASN A 44 -28.52 -14.17 -15.14
CA ASN A 44 -28.65 -15.62 -15.32
C ASN A 44 -29.15 -15.98 -16.74
N THR A 45 -29.88 -15.07 -17.40
CA THR A 45 -30.49 -15.34 -18.72
C THR A 45 -29.52 -15.15 -19.88
N CYS A 46 -28.73 -14.06 -19.88
CA CYS A 46 -27.83 -13.74 -21.00
C CYS A 46 -26.35 -13.70 -20.62
N GLY A 47 -26.01 -13.94 -19.35
CA GLY A 47 -24.62 -13.94 -18.88
C GLY A 47 -23.96 -12.56 -18.80
N GLU A 48 -24.70 -11.47 -19.06
CA GLU A 48 -24.16 -10.10 -19.01
C GLU A 48 -23.74 -9.71 -17.59
N TYR A 49 -22.57 -9.07 -17.49
CA TYR A 49 -22.07 -8.52 -16.24
C TYR A 49 -22.58 -7.10 -16.02
N ILE A 50 -23.23 -6.90 -14.88
CA ILE A 50 -23.65 -5.59 -14.38
C ILE A 50 -22.68 -5.21 -13.27
N TYR A 51 -21.77 -4.30 -13.57
CA TYR A 51 -20.82 -3.77 -12.58
C TYR A 51 -21.51 -2.85 -11.56
N LYS A 52 -20.93 -2.80 -10.36
CA LYS A 52 -21.35 -1.89 -9.30
C LYS A 52 -21.37 -0.45 -9.82
N GLY A 53 -22.44 0.27 -9.51
CA GLY A 53 -22.58 1.67 -9.88
C GLY A 53 -23.27 1.94 -11.23
N LYS A 54 -23.62 0.92 -12.03
CA LYS A 54 -24.41 1.13 -13.26
C LYS A 54 -25.79 1.70 -12.91
N LYS A 55 -26.19 2.79 -13.58
CA LYS A 55 -27.44 3.53 -13.29
C LYS A 55 -28.63 2.89 -14.02
N PHE A 56 -29.73 2.68 -13.29
CA PHE A 56 -30.97 2.11 -13.81
C PHE A 56 -32.19 2.92 -13.37
N ASN A 57 -33.22 2.89 -14.21
CA ASN A 57 -34.58 3.26 -13.80
C ASN A 57 -35.21 1.98 -13.22
N ALA A 58 -35.19 1.86 -11.90
CA ALA A 58 -35.70 0.69 -11.19
C ALA A 58 -37.14 0.92 -10.72
N ARG A 59 -37.88 -0.16 -10.53
CA ARG A 59 -39.15 -0.12 -9.79
C ARG A 59 -38.88 -0.53 -8.36
N LYS A 60 -39.36 0.27 -7.41
CA LYS A 60 -39.24 0.06 -5.96
C LYS A 60 -40.59 -0.41 -5.43
N GLU A 61 -40.59 -1.52 -4.72
CA GLU A 61 -41.73 -2.07 -4.02
C GLU A 61 -41.40 -2.22 -2.53
N THR A 62 -42.38 -2.01 -1.66
CA THR A 62 -42.24 -2.32 -0.24
C THR A 62 -42.71 -3.76 -0.05
N VAL A 63 -41.87 -4.61 0.51
CA VAL A 63 -42.21 -6.02 0.73
C VAL A 63 -43.17 -6.09 1.91
N GLU A 64 -44.37 -6.65 1.71
CA GLU A 64 -45.33 -6.83 2.81
C GLU A 64 -44.98 -8.09 3.62
N GLY A 65 -44.97 -7.96 4.95
CA GLY A 65 -44.75 -9.08 5.88
C GLY A 65 -43.29 -9.32 6.26
N GLU A 66 -42.33 -8.62 5.65
CA GLU A 66 -40.90 -8.70 5.98
C GLU A 66 -40.39 -7.33 6.45
N ASP A 67 -40.41 -7.12 7.77
CA ASP A 67 -39.84 -5.94 8.40
C ASP A 67 -38.73 -6.35 9.37
N TYR A 68 -37.62 -5.62 9.40
CA TYR A 68 -36.51 -5.86 10.32
C TYR A 68 -36.56 -4.83 11.45
N TYR A 69 -36.98 -5.25 12.65
CA TYR A 69 -37.14 -4.35 13.82
C TYR A 69 -37.92 -3.06 13.49
N GLY A 70 -38.94 -3.13 12.62
CA GLY A 70 -39.74 -1.99 12.18
C GLY A 70 -39.18 -1.20 10.99
N ILE A 71 -38.00 -1.58 10.49
CA ILE A 71 -37.43 -1.06 9.24
C ILE A 71 -38.02 -1.86 8.07
N LYS A 72 -38.66 -1.14 7.15
CA LYS A 72 -39.27 -1.73 5.96
C LYS A 72 -38.22 -2.25 4.99
N ILE A 73 -38.40 -3.46 4.50
CA ILE A 73 -37.57 -4.04 3.45
C ILE A 73 -38.13 -3.65 2.08
N PHE A 74 -37.24 -3.18 1.20
CA PHE A 74 -37.59 -2.80 -0.16
C PHE A 74 -37.07 -3.82 -1.15
N ARG A 75 -37.91 -4.17 -2.13
CA ARG A 75 -37.54 -4.94 -3.30
C ARG A 75 -37.40 -4.01 -4.50
N PHE A 76 -36.31 -4.15 -5.22
CA PHE A 76 -36.04 -3.38 -6.42
C PHE A 76 -36.03 -4.28 -7.65
N TYR A 77 -36.65 -3.79 -8.73
CA TYR A 77 -36.69 -4.44 -10.03
C TYR A 77 -35.85 -3.63 -11.03
N ILE A 78 -34.83 -4.24 -11.59
CA ILE A 78 -34.00 -3.69 -12.68
C ILE A 78 -34.18 -4.54 -13.93
N LYS A 79 -34.09 -3.93 -15.11
CA LYS A 79 -34.03 -4.67 -16.38
C LYS A 79 -32.59 -4.80 -16.84
N CYS A 80 -32.20 -6.01 -17.27
CA CYS A 80 -30.90 -6.23 -17.92
C CYS A 80 -30.80 -5.41 -19.22
N THR A 81 -29.62 -4.88 -19.53
CA THR A 81 -29.40 -4.06 -20.73
C THR A 81 -29.43 -4.84 -22.05
N LEU A 82 -29.18 -6.15 -22.01
CA LEU A 82 -29.16 -7.01 -23.21
C LEU A 82 -30.48 -7.76 -23.40
N CYS A 83 -30.86 -8.63 -22.46
CA CYS A 83 -32.05 -9.47 -22.61
C CYS A 83 -33.35 -8.86 -22.07
N SER A 84 -33.29 -7.65 -21.47
CA SER A 84 -34.45 -7.00 -20.81
C SER A 84 -35.13 -7.84 -19.72
N ALA A 85 -34.51 -8.94 -19.28
CA ALA A 85 -34.99 -9.76 -18.18
C ALA A 85 -34.99 -8.95 -16.87
N GLU A 86 -35.99 -9.20 -16.04
CA GLU A 86 -36.13 -8.51 -14.75
C GLU A 86 -35.28 -9.21 -13.69
N ILE A 87 -34.47 -8.41 -13.01
CA ILE A 87 -33.59 -8.81 -11.91
C ILE A 87 -34.14 -8.18 -10.64
N THR A 88 -34.31 -8.98 -9.59
CA THR A 88 -34.81 -8.52 -8.30
C THR A 88 -33.78 -8.66 -7.19
N PHE A 89 -33.71 -7.65 -6.33
CA PHE A 89 -32.90 -7.67 -5.14
C PHE A 89 -33.61 -6.96 -3.99
N LYS A 90 -33.37 -7.42 -2.77
CA LYS A 90 -33.92 -6.88 -1.52
C LYS A 90 -32.85 -6.11 -0.75
N THR A 91 -33.29 -5.21 0.12
CA THR A 91 -32.44 -4.56 1.14
C THR A 91 -32.32 -5.44 2.37
N ASP A 92 -31.10 -5.69 2.85
CA ASP A 92 -30.84 -6.45 4.07
C ASP A 92 -30.29 -5.53 5.18
N PRO A 93 -31.17 -4.94 6.01
CA PRO A 93 -30.75 -4.01 7.05
C PRO A 93 -29.85 -4.64 8.13
N LYS A 94 -29.87 -5.96 8.31
CA LYS A 94 -28.99 -6.68 9.26
C LYS A 94 -27.51 -6.56 8.88
N ASN A 95 -27.20 -6.73 7.59
CA ASN A 95 -25.83 -6.80 7.08
C ASN A 95 -25.41 -5.52 6.33
N THR A 96 -26.26 -4.49 6.31
CA THR A 96 -26.07 -3.25 5.53
C THR A 96 -25.85 -3.48 4.03
N ASP A 97 -26.37 -4.58 3.50
CA ASP A 97 -26.15 -5.02 2.12
C ASP A 97 -27.49 -5.33 1.42
N TYR A 98 -27.43 -5.92 0.24
CA TYR A 98 -28.58 -6.28 -0.58
C TYR A 98 -28.49 -7.73 -1.07
N ALA A 99 -29.50 -8.55 -0.82
CA ALA A 99 -29.61 -9.90 -1.35
C ALA A 99 -30.18 -9.91 -2.78
N ALA A 100 -29.54 -10.65 -3.68
CA ALA A 100 -30.11 -10.97 -4.99
C ALA A 100 -31.14 -12.10 -4.85
N GLU A 101 -32.37 -11.90 -5.36
CA GLU A 101 -33.42 -12.92 -5.32
C GLU A 101 -33.56 -13.63 -6.68
N HIS A 102 -33.93 -12.88 -7.73
CA HIS A 102 -34.23 -13.45 -9.04
C HIS A 102 -33.45 -12.78 -10.16
N GLY A 103 -33.10 -13.56 -11.19
CA GLY A 103 -32.59 -13.07 -12.47
C GLY A 103 -31.08 -12.75 -12.53
N ALA A 104 -30.38 -12.72 -11.39
CA ALA A 104 -28.94 -12.54 -11.35
C ALA A 104 -28.28 -13.23 -10.17
N SER A 105 -27.06 -13.71 -10.39
CA SER A 105 -26.15 -14.17 -9.33
C SER A 105 -25.18 -13.04 -8.97
N ARG A 106 -24.80 -12.94 -7.69
CA ARG A 106 -23.70 -12.08 -7.27
C ARG A 106 -22.38 -12.61 -7.84
N ASN A 107 -21.48 -11.71 -8.20
CA ASN A 107 -20.11 -12.12 -8.50
C ASN A 107 -19.44 -12.56 -7.20
N PHE A 108 -18.73 -13.68 -7.27
CA PHE A 108 -18.05 -14.24 -6.12
C PHE A 108 -16.85 -13.37 -5.72
N GLU A 109 -16.82 -12.92 -4.47
CA GLU A 109 -15.73 -12.14 -3.90
C GLU A 109 -15.05 -13.00 -2.82
N PRO A 110 -13.85 -13.56 -3.08
CA PRO A 110 -13.19 -14.52 -2.19
C PRO A 110 -13.04 -14.03 -0.74
N TRP A 111 -12.73 -12.74 -0.56
CA TRP A 111 -12.56 -12.14 0.76
C TRP A 111 -13.82 -12.15 1.63
N ARG A 112 -15.03 -12.24 1.04
CA ARG A 112 -16.28 -12.29 1.80
C ARG A 112 -16.50 -13.69 2.41
N GLU A 113 -16.14 -14.76 1.69
CA GLU A 113 -16.18 -16.12 2.25
C GLU A 113 -15.05 -16.32 3.25
N GLU A 114 -13.84 -15.83 2.97
CA GLU A 114 -12.74 -15.89 3.93
C GLU A 114 -13.11 -15.23 5.27
N GLN A 115 -13.79 -14.08 5.25
CA GLN A 115 -14.26 -13.43 6.47
C GLN A 115 -15.33 -14.23 7.20
N ALA A 116 -16.29 -14.83 6.48
CA ALA A 116 -17.32 -15.65 7.11
C ALA A 116 -16.73 -16.90 7.75
N VAL A 117 -15.83 -17.60 7.05
CA VAL A 117 -15.13 -18.78 7.55
C VAL A 117 -14.21 -18.40 8.71
N GLU A 118 -13.48 -17.28 8.63
CA GLU A 118 -12.61 -16.83 9.71
C GLU A 118 -13.41 -16.45 10.97
N GLU A 119 -14.57 -15.80 10.82
CA GLU A 119 -15.45 -15.51 11.95
C GLU A 119 -16.02 -16.79 12.57
N GLU A 120 -16.46 -17.75 11.76
CA GLU A 120 -16.91 -19.07 12.23
C GLU A 120 -15.79 -19.80 12.98
N ASP A 121 -14.57 -19.84 12.42
CA ASP A 121 -13.39 -20.45 13.03
C ASP A 121 -12.99 -19.75 14.34
N ARG A 122 -13.09 -18.41 14.40
CA ARG A 122 -12.83 -17.66 15.64
C ARG A 122 -13.89 -17.94 16.69
N LEU A 123 -15.16 -17.98 16.32
CA LEU A 123 -16.25 -18.26 17.24
C LEU A 123 -16.13 -19.68 17.80
N ALA A 124 -15.85 -20.65 16.93
CA ALA A 124 -15.59 -22.03 17.32
C ALA A 124 -14.41 -22.13 18.30
N LYS A 125 -13.30 -21.43 18.05
CA LYS A 125 -12.17 -21.39 18.99
C LYS A 125 -12.56 -20.80 20.34
N LEU A 126 -13.31 -19.70 20.37
CA LEU A 126 -13.76 -19.07 21.60
C LEU A 126 -14.71 -19.99 22.39
N GLU A 127 -15.66 -20.65 21.73
CA GLU A 127 -16.56 -21.62 22.36
C GLU A 127 -15.78 -22.81 22.94
N GLU A 128 -14.76 -23.31 22.23
CA GLU A 128 -13.91 -24.39 22.73
C GLU A 128 -13.03 -23.98 23.93
N GLU A 129 -12.58 -22.72 23.96
CA GLU A 129 -11.79 -22.15 25.06
C GLU A 129 -12.64 -21.84 26.30
N GLU A 130 -13.87 -21.36 26.11
CA GLU A 130 -14.83 -21.13 27.20
C GLU A 130 -15.29 -22.45 27.84
N ASN A 131 -15.48 -23.50 27.03
CA ASN A 131 -15.87 -24.82 27.50
C ASN A 131 -14.71 -25.60 28.15
N ASN A 132 -13.44 -25.25 27.89
CA ASN A 132 -12.29 -25.94 28.45
C ASN A 132 -11.10 -25.00 28.80
N PRO A 133 -10.91 -24.68 30.10
CA PRO A 133 -9.84 -23.77 30.53
C PRO A 133 -8.42 -24.33 30.30
N MET A 134 -8.26 -25.67 30.21
CA MET A 134 -6.97 -26.29 29.88
C MET A 134 -6.62 -26.06 28.41
N LYS A 135 -7.59 -26.17 27.50
CA LYS A 135 -7.40 -25.91 26.06
C LYS A 135 -7.04 -24.45 25.80
N ALA A 136 -7.67 -23.51 26.52
CA ALA A 136 -7.31 -22.09 26.46
C ALA A 136 -5.89 -21.80 26.97
N LEU A 137 -5.40 -22.57 27.95
CA LEU A 137 -4.03 -22.48 28.42
C LEU A 137 -3.05 -23.06 27.38
N GLU A 138 -3.38 -24.21 26.80
CA GLU A 138 -2.59 -24.85 25.73
C GLU A 138 -2.45 -23.92 24.52
N ASN A 139 -3.55 -23.33 24.03
CA ASN A 139 -3.53 -22.38 22.91
C ASN A 139 -2.64 -21.17 23.21
N ARG A 140 -2.76 -20.56 24.39
CA ARG A 140 -1.89 -19.45 24.82
C ARG A 140 -0.41 -19.84 24.84
N THR A 141 -0.08 -21.05 25.30
CA THR A 141 1.32 -21.53 25.28
C THR A 141 1.82 -21.82 23.87
N VAL A 142 0.98 -22.33 22.99
CA VAL A 142 1.32 -22.58 21.57
C VAL A 142 1.53 -21.26 20.84
N ASP A 143 0.67 -20.27 21.05
CA ASP A 143 0.81 -18.95 20.45
C ASP A 143 2.05 -18.22 20.96
N SER A 144 2.32 -18.28 22.27
CA SER A 144 3.57 -17.75 22.83
C SER A 144 4.82 -18.42 22.24
N LYS A 145 4.77 -19.74 21.99
CA LYS A 145 5.87 -20.47 21.32
C LYS A 145 6.04 -20.01 19.87
N ARG A 146 4.95 -19.88 19.11
CA ARG A 146 4.98 -19.37 17.74
C ARG A 146 5.54 -17.95 17.69
N GLU A 147 5.14 -17.07 18.60
CA GLU A 147 5.67 -15.71 18.69
C GLU A 147 7.19 -15.72 18.96
N MET A 148 7.66 -16.57 19.87
CA MET A 148 9.10 -16.74 20.12
C MET A 148 9.86 -17.25 18.90
N GLU A 149 9.34 -18.27 18.20
CA GLU A 149 9.92 -18.80 16.96
C GLU A 149 9.95 -17.74 15.84
N ILE A 150 8.90 -16.93 15.71
CA ILE A 150 8.86 -15.83 14.73
C ILE A 150 9.91 -14.77 15.07
N LEU A 151 10.09 -14.44 16.35
CA LEU A 151 11.12 -13.48 16.75
C LEU A 151 12.54 -14.00 16.51
N ASP A 152 12.79 -15.28 16.78
CA ASP A 152 14.08 -15.93 16.55
C ASP A 152 14.40 -16.01 15.05
N THR A 153 13.43 -16.45 14.23
CA THR A 153 13.59 -16.48 12.76
C THR A 153 13.83 -15.09 12.17
N LEU A 154 13.20 -14.04 12.70
CA LEU A 154 13.48 -12.66 12.31
C LEU A 154 14.88 -12.20 12.72
N GLN A 155 15.37 -12.61 13.89
CA GLN A 155 16.74 -12.34 14.33
C GLN A 155 17.76 -13.04 13.44
N ASP A 156 17.51 -14.29 13.06
CA ASP A 156 18.32 -15.05 12.12
C ASP A 156 18.38 -14.39 10.73
N ILE A 157 17.25 -13.93 10.20
CA ILE A 157 17.20 -13.21 8.92
C ILE A 157 17.99 -11.90 9.03
N ARG A 158 17.85 -11.14 10.11
CA ARG A 158 18.63 -9.91 10.34
C ARG A 158 20.13 -10.21 10.45
N ALA A 159 20.51 -11.27 11.15
CA ALA A 159 21.90 -11.67 11.29
C ALA A 159 22.50 -12.13 9.95
N LYS A 160 21.74 -12.88 9.16
CA LYS A 160 22.13 -13.28 7.80
C LYS A 160 22.26 -12.07 6.88
N ASN A 161 21.31 -11.15 6.90
CA ASN A 161 21.37 -9.93 6.10
C ASN A 161 22.56 -9.04 6.50
N ALA A 162 22.79 -8.86 7.81
CA ALA A 162 23.96 -8.12 8.30
C ALA A 162 25.29 -8.79 7.95
N ARG A 163 25.35 -10.14 7.93
CA ARG A 163 26.52 -10.87 7.42
C ARG A 163 26.66 -10.67 5.92
N ASN A 164 25.58 -10.74 5.15
CA ASN A 164 25.60 -10.56 3.71
C ASN A 164 25.99 -9.12 3.32
N GLU A 165 25.58 -8.10 4.08
CA GLU A 165 26.03 -6.72 3.92
C GLU A 165 27.53 -6.56 4.20
N ARG A 166 28.04 -7.23 5.23
CA ARG A 166 29.49 -7.26 5.53
C ARG A 166 30.30 -8.03 4.47
N MET A 167 29.74 -9.13 3.96
CA MET A 167 30.33 -9.98 2.92
C MET A 167 30.07 -9.43 1.50
N GLY A 168 29.22 -8.40 1.36
CA GLY A 168 29.03 -7.67 0.10
C GLY A 168 30.32 -6.99 -0.39
N GLN A 169 31.27 -6.74 0.53
CA GLN A 169 32.63 -6.32 0.17
C GLN A 169 33.51 -7.48 -0.35
N SER A 170 33.16 -8.74 -0.05
CA SER A 170 33.90 -9.92 -0.53
C SER A 170 33.33 -10.53 -1.81
N VAL A 171 32.05 -10.31 -2.13
CA VAL A 171 31.49 -10.73 -3.44
C VAL A 171 32.06 -9.88 -4.58
N ASP A 172 32.28 -8.59 -4.36
CA ASP A 172 33.02 -7.71 -5.29
C ASP A 172 34.51 -8.10 -5.39
N LEU A 173 35.07 -8.73 -4.34
CA LEU A 173 36.46 -9.19 -4.30
C LEU A 173 36.64 -10.55 -4.99
N LEU A 174 35.69 -11.49 -4.81
CA LEU A 174 35.65 -12.77 -5.54
C LEU A 174 35.32 -12.57 -7.02
N ALA A 175 34.44 -11.62 -7.35
CA ALA A 175 34.20 -11.22 -8.73
C ALA A 175 35.47 -10.64 -9.37
N ARG A 176 36.23 -9.80 -8.64
CA ARG A 176 37.53 -9.26 -9.11
C ARG A 176 38.64 -10.30 -9.21
N ILE A 177 38.69 -11.28 -8.31
CA ILE A 177 39.67 -12.37 -8.37
C ILE A 177 39.37 -13.27 -9.59
N ASN A 178 38.11 -13.63 -9.81
CA ASN A 178 37.74 -14.42 -10.99
C ASN A 178 37.99 -13.67 -12.31
N THR A 179 37.74 -12.35 -12.37
CA THR A 179 38.07 -11.58 -13.58
C THR A 179 39.58 -11.49 -13.81
N GLN A 180 40.38 -11.38 -12.74
CA GLN A 180 41.84 -11.38 -12.84
C GLN A 180 42.39 -12.74 -13.29
N GLU A 181 41.85 -13.85 -12.77
CA GLU A 181 42.26 -15.20 -13.20
C GLU A 181 41.92 -15.46 -14.67
N ILE A 182 40.77 -14.95 -15.17
CA ILE A 182 40.39 -15.05 -16.58
C ILE A 182 41.29 -14.17 -17.47
N GLU A 183 41.60 -12.95 -17.03
CA GLU A 183 42.52 -12.03 -17.76
C GLU A 183 43.95 -12.60 -17.83
N ASP A 184 44.43 -13.26 -16.77
CA ASP A 184 45.74 -13.93 -16.73
C ASP A 184 45.80 -15.18 -17.64
N GLU A 185 44.68 -15.91 -17.79
CA GLU A 185 44.58 -17.06 -18.71
C GLU A 185 44.52 -16.61 -20.18
N GLU A 186 43.73 -15.59 -20.51
CA GLU A 186 43.63 -15.05 -21.88
C GLU A 186 44.94 -14.40 -22.35
N THR A 187 45.67 -13.73 -21.46
CA THR A 187 46.98 -13.14 -21.79
C THR A 187 48.04 -14.22 -22.04
N ALA A 188 48.04 -15.31 -21.26
CA ALA A 188 48.93 -16.45 -21.47
C ALA A 188 48.65 -17.21 -22.78
N GLU A 189 47.38 -17.29 -23.22
CA GLU A 189 47.03 -17.89 -24.51
C GLU A 189 47.44 -17.00 -25.70
N ARG A 190 47.30 -15.68 -25.58
CA ARG A 190 47.78 -14.74 -26.60
C ARG A 190 49.29 -14.82 -26.80
N GLU A 191 50.08 -14.91 -25.73
CA GLU A 191 51.54 -15.07 -25.85
C GLU A 191 51.93 -16.37 -26.57
N ARG A 192 51.18 -17.47 -26.36
CA ARG A 192 51.44 -18.74 -27.09
C ARG A 192 51.14 -18.63 -28.59
N LEU A 193 50.06 -17.95 -28.94
CA LEU A 193 49.69 -17.73 -30.34
C LEU A 193 50.69 -16.81 -31.04
N GLU A 194 51.18 -15.76 -30.36
CA GLU A 194 52.22 -14.89 -30.87
C GLU A 194 53.56 -15.63 -31.07
N GLU A 195 53.92 -16.56 -30.17
CA GLU A 195 55.10 -17.42 -30.37
C GLU A 195 54.96 -18.39 -31.56
N GLU A 196 53.75 -18.88 -31.84
CA GLU A 196 53.46 -19.73 -33.00
C GLU A 196 53.52 -18.93 -34.30
N ASP A 197 52.93 -17.75 -34.32
CA ASP A 197 53.00 -16.81 -35.44
C ASP A 197 54.43 -16.34 -35.69
N GLU A 198 55.23 -16.05 -34.65
CA GLU A 198 56.64 -15.70 -34.80
C GLU A 198 57.47 -16.85 -35.41
N LYS A 199 57.18 -18.10 -35.05
CA LYS A 199 57.82 -19.28 -35.66
C LYS A 199 57.42 -19.40 -37.14
N LEU A 200 56.16 -19.16 -37.45
CA LEU A 200 55.63 -19.22 -38.81
C LEU A 200 56.20 -18.09 -39.69
N VAL A 201 56.30 -16.87 -39.16
CA VAL A 201 57.00 -15.73 -39.77
C VAL A 201 58.47 -16.06 -39.99
N ARG A 202 59.15 -16.68 -39.01
CA ARG A 202 60.56 -17.08 -39.15
C ARG A 202 60.76 -18.13 -40.24
N GLU A 203 59.84 -19.08 -40.40
CA GLU A 203 59.85 -20.06 -41.49
C GLU A 203 59.56 -19.43 -42.85
N VAL A 204 58.61 -18.49 -42.94
CA VAL A 204 58.25 -17.80 -44.18
C VAL A 204 59.36 -16.85 -44.63
N PHE A 205 59.95 -16.08 -43.73
CA PHE A 205 61.08 -15.19 -44.04
C PHE A 205 62.39 -15.95 -44.33
N SER A 206 62.55 -17.19 -43.86
CA SER A 206 63.66 -18.06 -44.28
C SER A 206 63.52 -18.60 -45.71
N LYS A 207 62.29 -18.63 -46.24
CA LYS A 207 61.96 -19.12 -47.60
C LYS A 207 61.91 -18.01 -48.66
N VAL A 208 61.90 -16.73 -48.27
CA VAL A 208 62.10 -15.60 -49.19
C VAL A 208 63.60 -15.27 -49.23
N ALA A 209 64.35 -16.11 -49.96
CA ALA A 209 65.71 -15.78 -50.38
C ALA A 209 65.69 -15.26 -51.81
N VAL A 210 65.94 -13.95 -51.98
CA VAL A 210 66.25 -13.30 -53.26
C VAL A 210 67.51 -12.44 -53.05
N PRO A 211 68.45 -12.38 -54.01
CA PRO A 211 69.88 -12.38 -53.72
C PRO A 211 70.51 -10.99 -53.57
N SER A 212 71.60 -10.98 -52.78
CA SER A 212 72.80 -10.15 -52.85
C SER A 212 72.72 -8.82 -53.63
N GLY A 213 72.77 -7.70 -52.91
CA GLY A 213 73.04 -6.37 -53.46
C GLY A 213 73.50 -5.42 -52.36
N SER A 214 74.58 -4.70 -52.63
CA SER A 214 75.34 -3.80 -51.76
C SER A 214 74.57 -2.62 -51.16
N ASP A 215 75.25 -2.05 -50.16
CA ASP A 215 75.21 -0.67 -49.67
C ASP A 215 74.26 -0.33 -48.53
N GLY A 216 74.85 0.40 -47.58
CA GLY A 216 74.38 0.53 -46.22
C GLY A 216 73.22 1.47 -46.02
N THR A 217 72.67 1.46 -44.81
CA THR A 217 71.93 2.60 -44.30
C THR A 217 71.86 2.59 -42.77
N LYS A 218 71.97 3.80 -42.24
CA LYS A 218 72.06 4.18 -40.84
C LYS A 218 70.76 3.87 -40.10
N MET A 219 70.85 3.32 -38.89
CA MET A 219 69.75 3.40 -37.93
C MET A 219 70.04 4.45 -36.86
N VAL A 220 69.13 5.40 -36.77
CA VAL A 220 69.12 6.61 -35.96
C VAL A 220 68.68 6.24 -34.54
N THR A 221 69.58 6.35 -33.56
CA THR A 221 69.23 6.24 -32.14
C THR A 221 68.80 7.61 -31.62
N VAL A 222 67.50 7.83 -31.42
CA VAL A 222 67.00 9.00 -30.69
C VAL A 222 67.03 8.69 -29.18
N LYS A 223 68.02 9.26 -28.50
CA LYS A 223 67.99 9.43 -27.03
C LYS A 223 66.98 10.53 -26.69
N ARG A 224 66.02 10.25 -25.81
CA ARG A 224 65.40 11.30 -24.97
C ARG A 224 65.66 11.00 -23.51
N LYS A 225 66.27 11.99 -22.86
CA LYS A 225 66.50 12.09 -21.42
C LYS A 225 65.15 12.30 -20.74
N ALA A 226 64.88 11.51 -19.72
CA ALA A 226 63.84 11.79 -18.73
C ALA A 226 64.41 12.77 -17.70
N ASP A 227 63.74 13.90 -17.49
CA ASP A 227 63.90 14.72 -16.28
C ASP A 227 62.68 14.42 -15.39
N GLU A 228 62.96 14.07 -14.15
CA GLU A 228 62.01 13.68 -13.10
C GLU A 228 61.22 14.90 -12.58
N VAL A 229 59.95 15.05 -12.97
CA VAL A 229 58.91 15.71 -12.15
C VAL A 229 57.56 15.08 -12.51
N GLU A 230 57.02 14.24 -11.62
CA GLU A 230 55.63 13.76 -11.74
C GLU A 230 54.65 14.92 -11.47
N PRO A 231 53.70 15.21 -12.37
CA PRO A 231 52.69 16.22 -12.13
C PRO A 231 51.63 15.71 -11.14
N THR A 232 51.35 16.47 -10.09
CA THR A 232 50.30 16.16 -9.11
C THR A 232 48.92 16.16 -9.76
N LEU A 233 48.05 15.22 -9.35
CA LEU A 233 46.72 14.92 -9.94
C LEU A 233 45.77 16.11 -10.14
N GLN A 234 46.00 17.25 -9.47
CA GLN A 234 45.20 18.46 -9.66
C GLN A 234 45.59 19.25 -10.93
N SER A 235 46.78 19.04 -11.48
CA SER A 235 47.23 19.71 -12.71
C SER A 235 46.59 19.14 -13.98
N LEU A 236 46.13 17.88 -13.92
CA LEU A 236 45.56 17.10 -15.02
C LEU A 236 44.03 17.29 -15.20
N LEU A 237 43.38 18.03 -14.30
CA LEU A 237 41.94 18.29 -14.38
C LEU A 237 41.63 19.54 -15.24
N PRO A 238 40.61 19.50 -16.10
CA PRO A 238 40.12 20.68 -16.83
C PRO A 238 39.66 21.78 -15.86
N ASP A 239 39.79 23.05 -16.25
CA ASP A 239 39.49 24.19 -15.37
C ASP A 239 38.02 24.24 -14.90
N SER A 240 37.10 23.60 -15.62
CA SER A 240 35.69 23.43 -15.20
C SER A 240 35.52 22.49 -14.00
N ALA A 241 36.41 21.52 -13.80
CA ALA A 241 36.38 20.60 -12.66
C ALA A 241 37.03 21.20 -11.40
N ARG A 242 37.98 22.13 -11.56
CA ARG A 242 38.65 22.81 -10.43
C ARG A 242 37.73 23.75 -9.65
N THR A 243 36.74 24.35 -10.30
CA THR A 243 35.78 25.29 -9.69
C THR A 243 34.69 24.58 -8.88
N LEU A 244 34.43 23.30 -9.15
CA LEU A 244 33.42 22.49 -8.43
C LEU A 244 33.96 21.93 -7.10
N ILE A 245 35.27 21.68 -7.01
CA ILE A 245 35.90 21.09 -5.82
C ILE A 245 36.14 22.14 -4.72
N THR A 246 36.22 23.41 -5.08
CA THR A 246 36.48 24.52 -4.13
C THR A 246 35.22 25.08 -3.45
N SER A 247 34.01 24.69 -3.89
CA SER A 247 32.75 25.29 -3.43
C SER A 247 31.92 24.44 -2.46
N VAL A 248 32.43 23.31 -1.96
CA VAL A 248 31.75 22.49 -0.94
C VAL A 248 32.52 22.56 0.38
N SER A 249 32.30 23.64 1.12
CA SER A 249 32.56 23.71 2.56
C SER A 249 31.22 23.85 3.28
N LEU A 250 30.66 22.70 3.70
CA LEU A 250 29.48 22.66 4.56
C LEU A 250 29.89 22.45 6.02
N GLN A 251 29.45 23.39 6.85
CA GLN A 251 29.58 23.37 8.31
C GLN A 251 28.75 22.24 8.93
N PRO A 252 29.22 21.60 10.02
CA PRO A 252 28.44 20.61 10.75
C PRO A 252 27.41 21.26 11.69
N ALA A 253 26.13 20.92 11.49
CA ALA A 253 25.02 21.32 12.35
C ALA A 253 25.07 20.61 13.72
N ALA A 254 24.87 21.41 14.78
CA ALA A 254 24.97 21.02 16.17
C ALA A 254 23.92 19.98 16.61
N LYS A 255 24.39 18.93 17.30
CA LYS A 255 23.58 17.94 18.02
C LYS A 255 23.02 18.55 19.32
N LYS A 256 21.68 18.62 19.45
CA LYS A 256 21.02 18.85 20.75
C LYS A 256 20.79 17.51 21.46
N LYS A 257 21.51 17.30 22.58
CA LYS A 257 21.17 16.33 23.62
C LYS A 257 19.84 16.72 24.27
N LYS A 258 18.92 15.77 24.47
CA LYS A 258 17.85 15.91 25.46
C LYS A 258 18.01 14.81 26.50
N MET A 259 18.23 15.27 27.73
CA MET A 259 18.35 14.51 28.96
C MET A 259 17.03 13.82 29.31
N GLU A 260 17.17 12.62 29.87
CA GLU A 260 16.15 11.90 30.62
C GLU A 260 15.68 12.68 31.87
N GLY A 261 14.47 12.33 32.33
CA GLY A 261 14.20 12.18 33.75
C GLY A 261 13.97 13.47 34.56
N LYS A 262 12.73 13.95 34.58
CA LYS A 262 12.20 14.56 35.80
C LYS A 262 10.71 14.27 35.95
N ALA A 263 10.43 13.38 36.89
CA ALA A 263 9.12 13.08 37.41
C ALA A 263 8.31 14.36 37.68
N LYS A 264 7.06 14.38 37.21
CA LYS A 264 6.01 15.25 37.73
C LYS A 264 4.75 14.43 37.92
N ASN A 265 4.56 14.04 39.17
CA ASN A 265 3.29 13.89 39.86
C ASN A 265 2.20 13.09 39.14
N SER A 266 2.25 11.78 39.36
CA SER A 266 1.04 10.99 39.60
C SER A 266 0.15 11.71 40.61
N LEU A 267 -1.16 11.63 40.42
CA LEU A 267 -2.24 12.33 41.16
C LEU A 267 -2.76 13.61 40.48
N GLY A 268 -3.19 13.47 39.23
CA GLY A 268 -4.24 14.32 38.67
C GLY A 268 -5.61 13.77 39.08
N ILE A 269 -6.03 14.00 40.33
CA ILE A 269 -7.41 13.74 40.75
C ILE A 269 -8.32 14.64 39.92
N LYS A 270 -9.22 14.08 39.11
CA LYS A 270 -10.43 14.78 38.65
C LYS A 270 -11.61 13.83 38.61
N VAL A 271 -12.17 13.59 39.79
CA VAL A 271 -13.53 13.05 39.92
C VAL A 271 -14.46 14.17 40.39
N VAL A 272 -14.68 15.16 39.51
CA VAL A 272 -15.34 16.42 39.88
C VAL A 272 -16.80 16.23 40.29
N LYS A 273 -17.50 15.21 39.75
CA LYS A 273 -18.87 14.88 40.18
C LYS A 273 -18.91 14.31 41.61
N LYS A 274 -17.89 13.53 42.01
CA LYS A 274 -17.77 13.04 43.38
C LYS A 274 -17.44 14.19 44.34
N ASP A 275 -16.66 15.17 43.91
CA ASP A 275 -16.33 16.34 44.73
C ASP A 275 -17.54 17.26 44.95
N TRP A 276 -18.38 17.50 43.93
CA TRP A 276 -19.63 18.26 44.09
C TRP A 276 -20.60 17.56 45.05
N ASN A 277 -20.82 16.26 44.84
CA ASN A 277 -21.66 15.47 45.73
C ASN A 277 -21.09 15.41 47.15
N ARG A 278 -19.76 15.38 47.31
CA ARG A 278 -19.10 15.45 48.61
C ARG A 278 -19.33 16.80 49.29
N VAL A 279 -19.25 17.92 48.56
CA VAL A 279 -19.55 19.26 49.10
C VAL A 279 -21.01 19.38 49.48
N LYS A 280 -21.94 18.91 48.62
CA LYS A 280 -23.39 18.89 48.92
C LYS A 280 -23.67 18.10 50.20
N ASN A 281 -23.11 16.88 50.30
CA ASN A 281 -23.31 16.02 51.46
C ASN A 281 -22.71 16.63 52.74
N ASN A 282 -21.48 17.13 52.69
CA ASN A 282 -20.83 17.74 53.86
C ASN A 282 -21.61 18.98 54.36
N TYR A 283 -22.03 19.85 53.44
CA TYR A 283 -22.79 21.05 53.82
C TYR A 283 -24.17 20.69 54.36
N SER A 284 -24.86 19.73 53.73
CA SER A 284 -26.15 19.25 54.23
C SER A 284 -26.02 18.64 55.63
N SER A 285 -24.96 17.87 55.91
CA SER A 285 -24.76 17.26 57.22
C SER A 285 -24.47 18.28 58.32
N ILE A 286 -23.73 19.35 58.01
CA ILE A 286 -23.43 20.42 58.97
C ILE A 286 -24.68 21.25 59.23
N ALA A 287 -25.42 21.61 58.17
CA ALA A 287 -26.67 22.36 58.31
C ALA A 287 -27.72 21.60 59.13
N THR A 288 -27.82 20.28 58.95
CA THR A 288 -28.72 19.45 59.77
C THR A 288 -28.25 19.31 61.21
N SER A 289 -26.94 19.23 61.46
CA SER A 289 -26.43 19.18 62.84
C SER A 289 -26.63 20.50 63.57
N ASP A 290 -26.43 21.63 62.89
CA ASP A 290 -26.65 22.95 63.47
C ASP A 290 -28.15 23.15 63.77
N LEU A 291 -29.03 22.73 62.87
CA LEU A 291 -30.48 22.76 63.11
C LEU A 291 -30.86 21.90 64.32
N ASP A 292 -30.32 20.68 64.44
CA ASP A 292 -30.58 19.81 65.58
C ASP A 292 -30.08 20.44 66.91
N THR A 293 -28.94 21.16 66.91
CA THR A 293 -28.50 21.89 68.11
C THR A 293 -29.45 23.02 68.51
N VAL A 294 -29.94 23.81 67.55
CA VAL A 294 -30.89 24.90 67.80
C VAL A 294 -32.25 24.38 68.28
N ILE A 295 -32.69 23.24 67.75
CA ILE A 295 -33.93 22.57 68.20
C ILE A 295 -33.80 22.09 69.64
N ASN A 296 -32.64 21.54 70.01
CA ASN A 296 -32.37 21.10 71.38
C ASN A 296 -32.24 22.27 72.37
N ASP A 297 -31.66 23.40 71.96
CA ASP A 297 -31.48 24.56 72.82
C ASP A 297 -32.80 25.32 73.11
N HIS A 298 -33.78 25.21 72.21
CA HIS A 298 -35.07 25.90 72.33
C HIS A 298 -36.28 24.96 72.56
N ASP A 299 -36.04 23.65 72.71
CA ASP A 299 -37.06 22.60 72.94
C ASP A 299 -38.15 22.47 71.85
N LEU A 300 -37.88 22.84 70.58
CA LEU A 300 -38.86 22.77 69.46
C LEU A 300 -38.98 21.39 68.81
N HIS A 301 -39.14 20.34 69.61
CA HIS A 301 -39.17 18.96 69.11
C HIS A 301 -40.39 18.65 68.23
N ASP A 302 -41.53 19.28 68.50
CA ASP A 302 -42.79 19.07 67.76
C ASP A 302 -42.74 19.67 66.34
N GLU A 303 -41.88 20.66 66.10
CA GLU A 303 -41.72 21.35 64.81
C GLU A 303 -40.50 20.86 64.02
N ARG A 304 -39.74 19.89 64.55
CA ARG A 304 -38.51 19.37 63.95
C ARG A 304 -38.69 18.90 62.51
N ASP A 305 -39.75 18.15 62.25
CA ASP A 305 -40.02 17.60 60.92
C ASP A 305 -40.34 18.71 59.91
N ALA A 306 -41.07 19.75 60.33
CA ALA A 306 -41.38 20.90 59.50
C ALA A 306 -40.12 21.75 59.21
N LEU A 307 -39.31 22.03 60.22
CA LEU A 307 -38.07 22.80 60.08
C LEU A 307 -37.04 22.07 59.23
N SER A 308 -36.90 20.76 59.39
CA SER A 308 -36.00 19.94 58.57
C SER A 308 -36.42 19.90 57.10
N ALA A 309 -37.73 19.82 56.81
CA ALA A 309 -38.26 19.89 55.45
C ALA A 309 -38.05 21.26 54.79
N HIS A 310 -38.21 22.35 55.56
CA HIS A 310 -37.91 23.69 55.08
C HIS A 310 -36.42 23.89 54.83
N LEU A 311 -35.55 23.36 55.71
CA LEU A 311 -34.11 23.39 55.52
C LEU A 311 -33.71 22.59 54.28
N SER A 312 -34.24 21.38 54.06
CA SER A 312 -33.93 20.59 52.86
C SER A 312 -34.35 21.31 51.58
N HIS A 313 -35.55 21.92 51.57
CA HIS A 313 -36.01 22.72 50.43
C HIS A 313 -35.12 23.94 50.18
N PHE A 314 -34.68 24.63 51.24
CA PHE A 314 -33.74 25.75 51.13
C PHE A 314 -32.39 25.31 50.55
N LEU A 315 -31.84 24.20 51.06
CA LEU A 315 -30.58 23.64 50.58
C LEU A 315 -30.69 23.24 49.11
N ASP A 316 -31.75 22.54 48.71
CA ASP A 316 -31.95 22.15 47.31
C ASP A 316 -32.10 23.37 46.40
N SER A 317 -32.84 24.40 46.81
CA SER A 317 -32.93 25.67 46.06
C SER A 317 -31.56 26.36 45.94
N ALA A 318 -30.76 26.38 47.01
CA ALA A 318 -29.44 27.00 47.00
C ALA A 318 -28.47 26.25 46.08
N PHE A 319 -28.48 24.91 46.10
CA PHE A 319 -27.65 24.10 45.23
C PHE A 319 -28.09 24.16 43.76
N MET A 320 -29.39 24.27 43.48
CA MET A 320 -29.89 24.50 42.12
C MET A 320 -29.39 25.83 41.55
N ILE A 321 -29.42 26.91 42.34
CA ILE A 321 -28.89 28.22 41.91
C ILE A 321 -27.37 28.13 41.67
N ALA A 322 -26.64 27.39 42.51
CA ALA A 322 -25.21 27.21 42.36
C ALA A 322 -24.83 26.37 41.12
N GLN A 323 -25.63 25.35 40.76
CA GLN A 323 -25.40 24.46 39.62
C GLN A 323 -25.33 25.21 38.29
N VAL A 324 -26.21 26.19 38.08
CA VAL A 324 -26.29 26.97 36.82
C VAL A 324 -24.97 27.68 36.48
N ASN A 325 -24.19 28.07 37.49
CA ASN A 325 -22.93 28.77 37.32
C ASN A 325 -21.69 27.87 37.37
N MET A 326 -21.87 26.56 37.57
CA MET A 326 -20.76 25.62 37.59
C MET A 326 -20.35 25.19 36.19
N ARG A 327 -19.04 25.26 35.94
CA ARG A 327 -18.42 24.74 34.72
C ARG A 327 -17.51 23.57 35.05
N VAL A 328 -17.74 22.44 34.40
CA VAL A 328 -16.91 21.24 34.50
C VAL A 328 -16.24 21.02 33.15
N ASN A 329 -14.90 21.09 33.12
CA ASN A 329 -14.10 20.91 31.91
C ASN A 329 -14.56 21.79 30.71
N GLY A 330 -15.02 23.01 30.98
CA GLY A 330 -15.45 23.97 29.95
C GLY A 330 -16.93 23.87 29.55
N HIS A 331 -17.65 22.83 29.97
CA HIS A 331 -19.09 22.67 29.74
C HIS A 331 -19.90 23.11 30.96
N ASN A 332 -21.12 23.62 30.73
CA ASN A 332 -22.05 23.96 31.80
C ASN A 332 -22.57 22.67 32.46
N PHE A 333 -22.72 22.67 33.79
CA PHE A 333 -23.09 21.46 34.54
C PHE A 333 -24.44 20.87 34.07
N ASP A 334 -25.43 21.72 33.78
CA ASP A 334 -26.76 21.31 33.31
C ASP A 334 -26.75 20.51 32.00
N THR A 335 -25.78 20.77 31.12
CA THR A 335 -25.65 20.04 29.84
C THR A 335 -25.15 18.61 30.01
N ILE A 336 -24.51 18.31 31.15
CA ILE A 336 -23.98 16.97 31.45
C ILE A 336 -25.06 16.06 32.06
N GLU A 337 -26.10 16.61 32.68
CA GLU A 337 -27.22 15.82 33.23
C GLU A 337 -28.33 15.55 32.21
N ALA A 338 -28.54 16.46 31.24
CA ALA A 338 -29.54 16.28 30.17
C ALA A 338 -29.15 15.17 29.17
N ALA A 339 -27.85 14.92 29.00
CA ALA A 339 -27.35 13.71 28.35
C ALA A 339 -27.21 12.63 29.43
N GLY A 340 -28.27 11.83 29.61
CA GLY A 340 -28.20 10.62 30.42
C GLY A 340 -26.90 9.86 30.14
N GLN A 341 -26.29 9.35 31.21
CA GLN A 341 -25.10 8.49 31.24
C GLN A 341 -24.78 7.86 29.88
N ASP A 342 -23.89 8.49 29.10
CA ASP A 342 -23.10 7.93 27.99
C ASP A 342 -22.45 9.07 27.19
N VAL A 343 -21.78 10.00 27.88
CA VAL A 343 -20.71 10.72 27.19
C VAL A 343 -19.49 9.84 27.34
N GLU A 344 -19.17 9.10 26.27
CA GLU A 344 -17.95 8.30 26.17
C GLU A 344 -16.78 9.11 26.72
N VAL A 345 -16.08 8.52 27.69
CA VAL A 345 -14.91 9.12 28.29
C VAL A 345 -13.90 9.37 27.17
N PHE A 346 -13.51 10.63 26.98
CA PHE A 346 -12.54 11.01 25.95
C PHE A 346 -11.24 10.23 26.14
N ASP A 347 -10.99 9.27 25.25
CA ASP A 347 -9.79 8.44 25.29
C ASP A 347 -8.63 9.22 24.66
N GLU A 348 -7.87 9.92 25.51
CA GLU A 348 -6.70 10.69 25.10
C GLU A 348 -5.63 9.85 24.39
N ALA A 349 -5.54 8.55 24.70
CA ALA A 349 -4.58 7.66 24.05
C ALA A 349 -5.02 7.35 22.62
N LEU A 350 -6.32 7.07 22.44
CA LEU A 350 -6.92 6.89 21.12
C LEU A 350 -6.84 8.17 20.29
N ASP A 351 -7.13 9.33 20.87
CA ASP A 351 -7.06 10.61 20.15
C ASP A 351 -5.61 10.93 19.71
N ARG A 352 -4.62 10.78 20.60
CA ARG A 352 -3.20 10.92 20.22
C ARG A 352 -2.81 9.96 19.10
N ARG A 353 -3.34 8.74 19.11
CA ARG A 353 -3.15 7.76 18.05
C ARG A 353 -3.79 8.23 16.75
N ILE A 354 -5.03 8.72 16.78
CA ILE A 354 -5.74 9.29 15.62
C ILE A 354 -4.94 10.43 15.01
N TRP A 355 -4.43 11.36 15.83
CA TRP A 355 -3.58 12.47 15.36
C TRP A 355 -2.26 12.00 14.74
N SER A 356 -1.59 11.03 15.37
CA SER A 356 -0.36 10.44 14.81
C SER A 356 -0.61 9.71 13.48
N LEU A 357 -1.76 9.03 13.35
CA LEU A 357 -2.17 8.35 12.12
C LEU A 357 -2.55 9.35 11.02
N ALA A 358 -3.20 10.47 11.39
CA ALA A 358 -3.51 11.53 10.45
C ALA A 358 -2.24 12.17 9.87
N ASP A 359 -1.24 12.46 10.71
CA ASP A 359 0.04 13.03 10.26
C ASP A 359 0.83 12.04 9.39
N THR A 360 0.94 10.77 9.81
CA THR A 360 1.59 9.73 9.00
C THR A 360 0.89 9.53 7.66
N ARG A 361 -0.45 9.52 7.63
CA ARG A 361 -1.24 9.46 6.39
C ARG A 361 -0.94 10.65 5.48
N LEU A 362 -0.85 11.86 6.02
CA LEU A 362 -0.54 13.07 5.24
C LEU A 362 0.88 13.01 4.66
N GLN A 363 1.85 12.52 5.45
CA GLN A 363 3.22 12.28 4.97
C GLN A 363 3.25 11.25 3.84
N TRP A 364 2.47 10.16 3.95
CA TRP A 364 2.34 9.17 2.88
C TRP A 364 1.73 9.75 1.60
N HIS A 365 0.63 10.51 1.70
CA HIS A 365 0.05 11.20 0.54
C HIS A 365 1.04 12.17 -0.11
N LYS A 366 1.81 12.90 0.69
CA LYS A 366 2.87 13.79 0.19
C LYS A 366 3.97 13.01 -0.53
N ARG A 367 4.42 11.87 0.02
CA ARG A 367 5.40 11.00 -0.66
C ARG A 367 4.84 10.47 -1.97
N MET A 368 3.66 9.85 -1.95
CA MET A 368 3.01 9.33 -3.15
C MET A 368 2.83 10.40 -4.24
N ALA A 369 2.45 11.63 -3.85
CA ALA A 369 2.32 12.74 -4.78
C ALA A 369 3.65 13.16 -5.39
N LYS A 370 4.74 13.18 -4.61
CA LYS A 370 6.10 13.42 -5.12
C LYS A 370 6.55 12.30 -6.03
N THR A 371 6.46 11.06 -5.57
CA THR A 371 6.79 9.85 -6.34
C THR A 371 6.05 9.82 -7.70
N ARG A 372 4.77 10.17 -7.74
CA ARG A 372 3.99 10.24 -9.00
C ARG A 372 4.40 11.37 -9.94
N ARG A 373 5.05 12.43 -9.45
CA ARG A 373 5.54 13.54 -10.26
C ARG A 373 6.97 13.32 -10.70
N ASP A 374 7.83 12.91 -9.77
CA ASP A 374 9.27 12.89 -9.94
C ASP A 374 9.71 11.62 -10.67
N ILE A 375 9.20 10.43 -10.27
CA ILE A 375 9.67 9.16 -10.85
C ILE A 375 9.42 9.06 -12.36
N PRO A 376 8.22 9.34 -12.92
CA PRO A 376 8.01 9.25 -14.36
C PRO A 376 8.95 10.14 -15.16
N VAL A 377 9.21 11.35 -14.66
CA VAL A 377 10.11 12.32 -15.29
C VAL A 377 11.56 11.85 -15.21
N GLU A 378 12.01 11.36 -14.05
CA GLU A 378 13.34 10.78 -13.88
C GLU A 378 13.55 9.55 -14.78
N THR A 379 12.56 8.65 -14.84
CA THR A 379 12.62 7.47 -15.71
C THR A 379 12.64 7.84 -17.18
N GLN A 380 11.84 8.83 -17.59
CA GLN A 380 11.85 9.33 -18.97
C GLN A 380 13.21 9.91 -19.33
N ALA A 381 13.79 10.74 -18.45
CA ALA A 381 15.12 11.32 -18.67
C ALA A 381 16.21 10.23 -18.77
N HIS A 382 16.14 9.20 -17.93
CA HIS A 382 17.03 8.05 -18.00
C HIS A 382 16.90 7.32 -19.34
N VAL A 383 15.68 6.96 -19.73
CA VAL A 383 15.41 6.25 -21.00
C VAL A 383 15.87 7.10 -22.19
N SER A 384 15.54 8.39 -22.23
CA SER A 384 16.01 9.27 -23.31
C SER A 384 17.53 9.37 -23.37
N SER A 385 18.21 9.41 -22.22
CA SER A 385 19.68 9.44 -22.19
C SER A 385 20.30 8.15 -22.71
N LEU A 386 19.65 7.00 -22.49
CA LEU A 386 20.09 5.71 -23.03
C LEU A 386 19.84 5.63 -24.55
N LEU A 387 18.71 6.14 -25.03
CA LEU A 387 18.41 6.17 -26.46
C LEU A 387 19.39 7.07 -27.23
N VAL A 388 19.70 8.26 -26.71
CA VAL A 388 20.69 9.16 -27.35
C VAL A 388 22.07 8.51 -27.41
N LYS A 389 22.50 7.84 -26.33
CA LYS A 389 23.77 7.10 -26.33
C LYS A 389 23.79 5.96 -27.36
N ASN A 390 22.67 5.26 -27.52
CA ASN A 390 22.55 4.22 -28.54
C ASN A 390 22.57 4.82 -29.96
N GLU A 391 21.91 5.94 -30.19
CA GLU A 391 21.95 6.65 -31.47
C GLU A 391 23.34 7.18 -31.79
N GLU A 392 24.08 7.71 -30.81
CA GLU A 392 25.48 8.11 -30.97
C GLU A 392 26.37 6.92 -31.35
N GLN A 393 26.20 5.76 -30.70
CA GLN A 393 26.93 4.53 -31.06
C GLN A 393 26.57 4.01 -32.46
N VAL A 394 25.30 4.09 -32.86
CA VAL A 394 24.87 3.68 -34.21
C VAL A 394 25.42 4.65 -35.25
N ASN A 395 25.38 5.95 -35.01
CA ASN A 395 25.96 6.95 -35.92
C ASN A 395 27.48 6.85 -36.02
N GLU A 396 28.18 6.53 -34.92
CA GLU A 396 29.61 6.20 -34.96
C GLU A 396 29.88 4.97 -35.83
N ASN A 397 29.01 3.96 -35.78
CA ASN A 397 29.10 2.78 -36.63
C ASN A 397 28.76 3.07 -38.12
N ASP A 398 27.81 3.97 -38.39
CA ASP A 398 27.42 4.35 -39.76
C ASP A 398 28.48 5.26 -40.42
N LEU A 399 29.14 6.13 -39.66
CA LEU A 399 30.28 6.95 -40.15
C LEU A 399 31.49 6.09 -40.56
N ILE A 400 31.63 4.88 -40.02
CA ILE A 400 32.64 3.90 -40.46
C ILE A 400 32.28 3.29 -41.82
N TYR A 401 31.01 3.36 -42.23
CA TYR A 401 30.48 2.75 -43.46
C TYR A 401 30.43 3.70 -44.66
N GLU A 402 30.40 5.02 -44.46
CA GLU A 402 30.28 6.01 -45.54
C GLU A 402 31.59 6.35 -46.27
N ASP A 403 32.76 5.93 -45.78
CA ASP A 403 34.08 6.17 -46.41
C ASP A 403 34.37 5.32 -47.68
N LYS A 404 33.36 4.65 -48.27
CA LYS A 404 33.49 3.90 -49.53
C LYS A 404 32.78 4.63 -50.68
N GLU A 405 33.54 5.39 -51.48
CA GLU A 405 33.03 6.06 -52.70
C GLU A 405 32.46 5.06 -53.74
N PRO A 406 31.39 5.41 -54.48
CA PRO A 406 30.79 4.53 -55.48
C PRO A 406 31.39 4.75 -56.88
N MET A 407 31.76 3.65 -57.54
CA MET A 407 32.24 3.61 -58.93
C MET A 407 31.06 3.34 -59.89
N GLU A 408 30.99 4.08 -61.00
CA GLU A 408 29.91 4.09 -61.98
C GLU A 408 29.73 2.77 -62.76
N GLY A 409 28.45 2.45 -63.03
CA GLY A 409 28.01 1.85 -64.30
C GLY A 409 27.79 0.34 -64.33
N VAL A 410 26.59 -0.05 -64.80
CA VAL A 410 26.31 -0.92 -65.97
C VAL A 410 24.98 -1.68 -65.77
N GLU A 411 24.27 -1.76 -66.87
CA GLU A 411 22.92 -2.26 -67.14
C GLU A 411 22.70 -3.73 -66.77
N ASP A 412 21.41 -4.06 -66.57
CA ASP A 412 20.86 -5.36 -66.22
C ASP A 412 21.25 -6.49 -67.19
N GLU A 413 21.88 -7.56 -66.68
CA GLU A 413 21.77 -8.91 -67.25
C GLU A 413 21.62 -9.96 -66.12
N GLU A 414 20.63 -10.84 -66.29
CA GLU A 414 20.28 -11.97 -65.43
C GLU A 414 21.51 -12.86 -65.14
N GLN A 415 21.97 -12.87 -63.90
CA GLN A 415 22.87 -13.91 -63.39
C GLN A 415 22.32 -14.49 -62.09
N MET A 416 22.12 -15.81 -62.14
CA MET A 416 21.78 -16.72 -61.06
C MET A 416 22.58 -16.38 -59.79
N GLU A 417 21.92 -15.79 -58.79
CA GLU A 417 22.52 -15.43 -57.51
C GLU A 417 23.00 -16.69 -56.78
N VAL A 418 24.32 -16.81 -56.65
CA VAL A 418 24.95 -17.71 -55.68
C VAL A 418 24.71 -17.10 -54.29
N PRO A 419 24.16 -17.85 -53.31
CA PRO A 419 23.94 -17.32 -51.98
C PRO A 419 25.26 -16.83 -51.37
N THR A 420 25.29 -15.56 -50.97
CA THR A 420 26.40 -14.98 -50.23
C THR A 420 26.64 -15.78 -48.94
N PRO A 421 27.90 -16.03 -48.54
CA PRO A 421 28.17 -16.75 -47.32
C PRO A 421 27.69 -15.92 -46.13
N VAL A 422 26.78 -16.50 -45.35
CA VAL A 422 26.30 -15.94 -44.09
C VAL A 422 27.53 -15.66 -43.20
N PRO A 423 27.66 -14.46 -42.61
CA PRO A 423 28.73 -14.15 -41.67
C PRO A 423 28.83 -15.24 -40.57
N PRO A 424 30.05 -15.71 -40.22
CA PRO A 424 30.23 -16.84 -39.31
C PRO A 424 29.58 -16.61 -37.94
N GLU A 425 29.54 -15.37 -37.47
CA GLU A 425 28.91 -14.96 -36.20
C GLU A 425 27.39 -15.22 -36.17
N ILE A 426 26.70 -15.05 -37.31
CA ILE A 426 25.25 -15.30 -37.42
C ILE A 426 24.99 -16.81 -37.44
N ALA A 427 25.86 -17.59 -38.09
CA ALA A 427 25.77 -19.04 -38.09
C ALA A 427 25.99 -19.60 -36.68
N GLU A 428 26.97 -19.09 -35.94
CA GLU A 428 27.22 -19.46 -34.55
C GLU A 428 26.04 -19.09 -33.63
N GLY A 429 25.48 -17.89 -33.77
CA GLY A 429 24.27 -17.48 -33.04
C GLY A 429 23.07 -18.39 -33.33
N PHE A 430 22.90 -18.80 -34.60
CA PHE A 430 21.85 -19.76 -34.98
C PHE A 430 22.10 -21.15 -34.38
N HIS A 431 23.35 -21.61 -34.35
CA HIS A 431 23.71 -22.88 -33.72
C HIS A 431 23.49 -22.86 -32.21
N MET A 432 23.86 -21.79 -31.52
CA MET A 432 23.63 -21.65 -30.08
C MET A 432 22.13 -21.61 -29.74
N THR A 433 21.34 -20.84 -30.49
CA THR A 433 19.89 -20.77 -30.28
C THR A 433 19.20 -22.10 -30.63
N SER A 434 19.65 -22.80 -31.67
CA SER A 434 19.20 -24.16 -31.98
C SER A 434 19.58 -25.17 -30.90
N ALA A 435 20.74 -25.01 -30.24
CA ALA A 435 21.15 -25.89 -29.16
C ALA A 435 20.30 -25.66 -27.90
N ILE A 436 20.08 -24.39 -27.51
CA ILE A 436 19.24 -24.03 -26.36
C ILE A 436 17.80 -24.52 -26.55
N THR A 437 17.25 -24.39 -27.76
CA THR A 437 15.90 -24.88 -28.06
C THR A 437 15.80 -26.41 -27.92
N GLN A 438 16.81 -27.15 -28.39
CA GLN A 438 16.86 -28.61 -28.18
C GLN A 438 17.01 -29.00 -26.70
N GLU A 439 17.80 -28.26 -25.93
CA GLU A 439 17.93 -28.46 -24.48
C GLU A 439 16.61 -28.19 -23.75
N LEU A 440 15.88 -27.15 -24.15
CA LEU A 440 14.57 -26.84 -23.57
C LEU A 440 13.54 -27.93 -23.92
N ASP A 441 13.50 -28.39 -25.17
CA ASP A 441 12.60 -29.47 -25.60
C ASP A 441 12.86 -30.79 -24.83
N GLN A 442 14.11 -31.07 -24.48
CA GLN A 442 14.46 -32.23 -23.65
C GLN A 442 14.09 -32.03 -22.17
N ASN A 443 14.25 -30.81 -21.64
CA ASN A 443 14.06 -30.53 -20.22
C ASN A 443 12.61 -30.34 -19.82
N ILE A 444 11.78 -29.70 -20.66
CA ILE A 444 10.36 -29.43 -20.40
C ILE A 444 9.58 -30.68 -19.95
N PRO A 445 9.59 -31.81 -20.66
CA PRO A 445 8.83 -33.00 -20.24
C PRO A 445 9.31 -33.56 -18.89
N SER A 446 10.61 -33.49 -18.61
CA SER A 446 11.15 -33.91 -17.31
C SER A 446 10.66 -33.01 -16.16
N GLN A 447 10.53 -31.70 -16.40
CA GLN A 447 10.03 -30.76 -15.40
C GLN A 447 8.52 -30.90 -15.22
N GLU A 448 7.76 -31.11 -16.29
CA GLU A 448 6.33 -31.41 -16.21
C GLU A 448 6.06 -32.66 -15.37
N GLU A 449 6.83 -33.73 -15.56
CA GLU A 449 6.72 -34.92 -14.71
C GLU A 449 7.03 -34.63 -13.23
N ARG A 450 8.05 -33.80 -12.95
CA ARG A 450 8.39 -33.41 -11.57
C ARG A 450 7.27 -32.61 -10.92
N VAL A 451 6.66 -31.68 -11.66
CA VAL A 451 5.50 -30.89 -11.20
C VAL A 451 4.33 -31.82 -10.91
N GLN A 452 3.98 -32.73 -11.82
CA GLN A 452 2.89 -33.69 -11.60
C GLN A 452 3.15 -34.61 -10.39
N ARG A 453 4.40 -35.03 -10.16
CA ARG A 453 4.76 -35.81 -8.96
C ARG A 453 4.62 -34.98 -7.69
N ALA A 454 5.02 -33.71 -7.71
CA ALA A 454 4.84 -32.81 -6.58
C ALA A 454 3.36 -32.56 -6.27
N GLU A 455 2.51 -32.39 -7.29
CA GLU A 455 1.05 -32.28 -7.13
C GLU A 455 0.43 -33.55 -6.55
N ARG A 456 0.84 -34.74 -7.01
CA ARG A 456 0.39 -36.00 -6.43
C ARG A 456 0.82 -36.15 -4.96
N ALA A 457 2.07 -35.81 -4.64
CA ALA A 457 2.59 -35.87 -3.27
C ALA A 457 1.87 -34.88 -2.34
N THR A 458 1.60 -33.66 -2.81
CA THR A 458 0.84 -32.66 -2.03
C THR A 458 -0.61 -33.10 -1.82
N ASN A 459 -1.26 -33.69 -2.82
CA ASN A 459 -2.60 -34.26 -2.67
C ASN A 459 -2.62 -35.46 -1.71
N GLN A 460 -1.61 -36.32 -1.74
CA GLN A 460 -1.46 -37.42 -0.77
C GLN A 460 -1.27 -36.90 0.65
N LEU A 461 -0.39 -35.90 0.85
CA LEU A 461 -0.19 -35.27 2.16
C LEU A 461 -1.45 -34.56 2.66
N ARG A 462 -2.24 -33.94 1.77
CA ARG A 462 -3.55 -33.39 2.12
C ARG A 462 -4.54 -34.47 2.54
N SER A 463 -4.55 -35.62 1.87
CA SER A 463 -5.44 -36.74 2.20
C SER A 463 -5.08 -37.45 3.51
N LEU A 464 -3.81 -37.42 3.92
CA LEU A 464 -3.33 -38.00 5.19
C LEU A 464 -3.53 -37.08 6.40
N LYS A 465 -3.90 -35.81 6.19
CA LYS A 465 -4.13 -34.82 7.25
C LYS A 465 -5.58 -34.78 7.78
N TYR A 466 -6.36 -35.81 7.49
CA TYR A 466 -7.69 -36.05 8.07
C TYR A 466 -7.72 -37.36 8.86
#